data_AF-A0A9P7ATW6-F1
#
_entry.id   AF-A0A9P7ATW6-F1
#
_cell.length_a   1.000
_cell.length_b   1.000
_cell.length_c   1.000
_cell.angle_alpha   90.00
_cell.angle_beta   90.00
_cell.angle_gamma   90.00
#
_symmetry.space_group_name_H-M   'P 1'
#
loop_
_entity.id
_entity.type
_entity.pdbx_description
1 polymer ?
#
loop_
_entity_poly.entity_id
_entity_poly.type
_entity_poly.pdbx_seq_one_letter_code
_entity_poly.pdbx_strand_id
1 'polypeptide(L)'
;MGQAQAARTTTAVLLLSSQQVSSPPGHLDFRAIPQQSIPSAKLGVALLGDERFEYDKTRVPEPPTIHLLKDIDRLCEEWESSNLLCVGGRGIPVKHWGKFYKRAKGVKTTAWDALRVEWGNWKFIAEERQHYPDTASFWHAFSDGNGKRFLYQQILNSIAEQRTSAAA
;
A
#
# COMPACT_ATOMS: atom_id res chain seq x y z
N MET A 1 4.00 -53.02 -49.89
CA MET A 1 5.13 -53.07 -50.86
C MET A 1 5.61 -51.65 -51.06
N GLY A 2 6.93 -51.41 -50.98
CA GLY A 2 7.54 -50.10 -51.28
C GLY A 2 8.39 -49.53 -50.14
N GLN A 3 9.55 -50.13 -49.89
CA GLN A 3 10.67 -49.51 -49.19
C GLN A 3 11.48 -48.61 -50.15
N ALA A 4 12.20 -47.64 -49.57
CA ALA A 4 13.49 -47.03 -49.99
C ALA A 4 13.43 -45.50 -49.78
N GLN A 5 14.45 -44.75 -49.37
CA GLN A 5 15.81 -45.02 -48.86
C GLN A 5 16.32 -43.71 -48.24
N ALA A 6 17.36 -43.82 -47.41
CA ALA A 6 18.03 -42.75 -46.69
C ALA A 6 18.94 -41.87 -47.57
N ALA A 7 19.29 -40.67 -47.09
CA ALA A 7 20.67 -40.18 -47.03
C ALA A 7 20.79 -38.86 -46.25
N ARG A 8 21.70 -38.85 -45.27
CA ARG A 8 22.33 -37.67 -44.67
C ARG A 8 23.42 -37.16 -45.61
N THR A 9 23.79 -35.87 -45.56
CA THR A 9 25.17 -35.35 -45.39
C THR A 9 25.22 -33.81 -45.44
N THR A 10 25.79 -33.24 -44.37
CA THR A 10 26.63 -32.04 -44.20
C THR A 10 26.94 -31.13 -45.40
N THR A 11 26.83 -29.81 -45.20
CA THR A 11 27.90 -28.82 -45.53
C THR A 11 27.63 -27.49 -44.80
N ALA A 12 28.68 -26.95 -44.21
CA ALA A 12 28.74 -25.69 -43.49
C ALA A 12 29.21 -24.53 -44.39
N VAL A 13 29.32 -23.34 -43.78
CA VAL A 13 30.09 -22.14 -44.14
C VAL A 13 29.33 -21.11 -45.00
N LEU A 14 28.98 -19.96 -44.41
CA LEU A 14 29.71 -18.70 -44.62
C LEU A 14 29.13 -17.53 -43.79
N LEU A 15 30.07 -16.88 -43.12
CA LEU A 15 30.01 -15.57 -42.49
C LEU A 15 29.27 -14.51 -43.33
N LEU A 16 28.44 -13.70 -42.67
CA LEU A 16 28.24 -12.32 -43.10
C LEU A 16 28.27 -11.38 -41.90
N SER A 17 29.35 -10.60 -41.85
CA SER A 17 29.55 -9.46 -40.97
C SER A 17 28.75 -8.26 -41.46
N SER A 18 28.39 -7.41 -40.49
CA SER A 18 28.20 -5.96 -40.60
C SER A 18 26.91 -5.42 -41.23
N GLN A 19 26.05 -4.85 -40.38
CA GLN A 19 25.80 -3.40 -40.44
C GLN A 19 25.28 -2.83 -39.12
N GLN A 20 25.96 -1.78 -38.69
CA GLN A 20 25.66 -0.89 -37.57
C GLN A 20 24.53 0.07 -37.96
N VAL A 21 23.46 0.14 -37.17
CA VAL A 21 22.53 1.27 -37.20
C VAL A 21 22.60 1.97 -35.85
N SER A 22 23.03 3.22 -35.92
CA SER A 22 23.18 4.16 -34.81
C SER A 22 21.89 4.35 -34.02
N SER A 23 21.94 4.13 -32.71
CA SER A 23 20.88 4.53 -31.77
C SER A 23 21.01 6.02 -31.40
N PRO A 24 19.91 6.75 -31.24
CA PRO A 24 19.91 8.20 -31.00
C PRO A 24 20.36 8.57 -29.57
N PRO A 25 20.97 9.75 -29.36
CA PRO A 25 21.29 10.26 -28.03
C PRO A 25 20.04 10.92 -27.44
N GLY A 26 19.47 10.33 -26.39
CA GLY A 26 18.32 10.96 -25.73
C GLY A 26 17.55 10.11 -24.72
N HIS A 27 17.97 8.87 -24.45
CA HIS A 27 17.37 8.11 -23.36
C HIS A 27 18.14 8.43 -22.08
N LEU A 28 17.55 9.27 -21.22
CA LEU A 28 17.95 9.37 -19.84
C LEU A 28 17.91 7.95 -19.26
N ASP A 29 19.09 7.39 -19.03
CA ASP A 29 19.30 6.25 -18.16
C ASP A 29 18.54 6.51 -16.85
N PHE A 30 17.36 5.89 -16.72
CA PHE A 30 16.85 5.55 -15.40
C PHE A 30 17.85 4.56 -14.84
N ARG A 31 18.89 5.12 -14.23
CA ARG A 31 19.88 4.43 -13.42
C ARG A 31 19.11 3.50 -12.50
N ALA A 32 19.01 2.23 -12.90
CA ALA A 32 18.54 1.17 -12.05
C ALA A 32 19.48 1.20 -10.85
N ILE A 33 19.02 1.77 -9.74
CA ILE A 33 19.78 1.82 -8.51
C ILE A 33 20.07 0.35 -8.19
N PRO A 34 21.36 -0.05 -8.05
CA PRO A 34 21.67 -1.40 -7.65
C PRO A 34 20.94 -1.65 -6.34
N GLN A 35 20.11 -2.70 -6.31
CA GLN A 35 19.39 -3.18 -5.15
C GLN A 35 20.44 -3.53 -4.09
N GLN A 36 20.90 -2.54 -3.34
CA GLN A 36 21.83 -2.74 -2.25
C GLN A 36 21.11 -3.67 -1.29
N SER A 37 21.63 -4.89 -1.17
CA SER A 37 21.13 -5.87 -0.23
C SER A 37 21.10 -5.22 1.16
N ILE A 38 19.90 -4.97 1.68
CA ILE A 38 19.73 -4.36 3.00
C ILE A 38 20.41 -5.29 4.01
N PRO A 39 21.36 -4.79 4.83
CA PRO A 39 22.00 -5.62 5.85
C PRO A 39 20.94 -6.29 6.73
N SER A 40 21.08 -7.59 7.00
CA SER A 40 20.09 -8.40 7.74
C SER A 40 19.70 -7.78 9.09
N ALA A 41 20.64 -7.12 9.77
CA ALA A 41 20.39 -6.40 11.02
C ALA A 41 19.39 -5.23 10.86
N LYS A 42 19.44 -4.53 9.71
CA LYS A 42 18.58 -3.38 9.38
C LYS A 42 17.33 -3.76 8.59
N LEU A 43 17.29 -4.98 8.06
CA LEU A 43 16.16 -5.51 7.29
C LEU A 43 14.91 -5.69 8.15
N GLY A 44 13.86 -4.98 7.79
CA GLY A 44 12.48 -5.15 8.24
C GLY A 44 11.66 -5.84 7.16
N VAL A 45 10.70 -6.64 7.60
CA VAL A 45 9.72 -7.29 6.72
C VAL A 45 8.33 -6.94 7.25
N ALA A 46 7.48 -6.42 6.37
CA ALA A 46 6.07 -6.15 6.61
C ALA A 46 5.22 -6.90 5.57
N LEU A 47 4.09 -7.45 6.00
CA LEU A 47 3.09 -7.99 5.08
C LEU A 47 2.12 -6.85 4.71
N LEU A 48 1.93 -6.54 3.44
CA LEU A 48 0.99 -5.52 2.95
C LEU A 48 -0.11 -6.24 2.16
N GLY A 49 -1.17 -6.65 2.85
CA GLY A 49 -2.07 -7.69 2.32
C GLY A 49 -1.32 -9.03 2.24
N ASP A 50 -1.34 -9.64 1.06
CA ASP A 50 -0.65 -10.90 0.76
C ASP A 50 0.80 -10.70 0.30
N GLU A 51 1.25 -9.45 0.17
CA GLU A 51 2.58 -9.13 -0.33
C GLU A 51 3.60 -8.99 0.81
N ARG A 52 4.75 -9.66 0.68
CA ARG A 52 5.90 -9.48 1.55
C ARG A 52 6.74 -8.29 1.09
N PHE A 53 6.78 -7.23 1.91
CA PHE A 53 7.54 -6.01 1.66
C PHE A 53 8.77 -5.92 2.56
N GLU A 54 9.93 -5.80 1.93
CA GLU A 54 11.24 -5.69 2.59
C GLU A 54 11.69 -4.22 2.63
N TYR A 55 12.13 -3.75 3.80
CA TYR A 55 12.50 -2.36 4.02
C TYR A 55 13.65 -2.19 5.00
N ASP A 56 14.32 -1.04 4.95
CA ASP A 56 15.34 -0.68 5.93
C ASP A 56 14.67 0.02 7.13
N LYS A 57 14.72 -0.59 8.32
CA LYS A 57 14.13 -0.06 9.55
C LYS A 57 14.67 1.32 9.92
N THR A 58 15.90 1.62 9.53
CA THR A 58 16.57 2.90 9.84
C THR A 58 16.14 4.04 8.92
N ARG A 59 15.42 3.72 7.84
CA ARG A 59 14.96 4.69 6.82
C ARG A 59 13.44 4.86 6.82
N VAL A 60 12.74 4.33 7.83
CA VAL A 60 11.32 4.64 8.04
C VAL A 60 11.25 6.07 8.54
N PRO A 61 10.57 6.99 7.82
CA PRO A 61 10.45 8.37 8.27
C PRO A 61 9.60 8.45 9.53
N GLU A 62 9.62 9.60 10.20
CA GLU A 62 8.64 9.88 11.25
C GLU A 62 7.21 9.86 10.67
N PRO A 63 6.20 9.43 11.45
CA PRO A 63 4.83 9.48 11.00
C PRO A 63 4.39 10.94 10.76
N PRO A 64 3.67 11.23 9.68
CA PRO A 64 3.25 12.59 9.38
C PRO A 64 2.19 13.07 10.40
N THR A 65 2.23 14.35 10.74
CA THR A 65 1.24 14.99 11.62
C THR A 65 0.00 15.33 10.81
N ILE A 66 -0.95 14.39 10.74
CA ILE A 66 -2.21 14.53 9.99
C ILE A 66 -3.39 14.19 10.90
N HIS A 67 -4.56 14.77 10.61
CA HIS A 67 -5.80 14.53 11.36
C HIS A 67 -6.93 14.15 10.41
N LEU A 68 -7.01 12.86 10.04
CA LEU A 68 -7.95 12.37 9.04
C LEU A 68 -9.40 12.28 9.54
N LEU A 69 -9.67 12.33 10.85
CA LEU A 69 -11.04 12.28 11.38
C LEU A 69 -11.90 13.51 10.99
N LYS A 70 -11.28 14.61 10.56
CA LYS A 70 -12.00 15.80 10.10
C LYS A 70 -12.54 15.65 8.68
N ASP A 71 -12.03 14.67 7.94
CA ASP A 71 -12.38 14.40 6.55
C ASP A 71 -12.44 12.88 6.35
N ILE A 72 -13.61 12.32 6.63
CA ILE A 72 -13.83 10.87 6.63
C ILE A 72 -13.75 10.29 5.21
N ASP A 73 -14.10 11.05 4.17
CA ASP A 73 -13.94 10.57 2.80
C ASP A 73 -12.45 10.39 2.48
N ARG A 74 -11.64 11.41 2.75
CA ARG A 74 -10.19 11.33 2.59
C ARG A 74 -9.58 10.22 3.45
N LEU A 75 -10.08 10.05 4.68
CA LEU A 75 -9.64 8.95 5.54
C LEU A 75 -9.82 7.60 4.83
N CYS A 76 -10.99 7.34 4.26
CA CYS A 76 -11.29 6.08 3.59
C CYS A 76 -10.41 5.86 2.35
N GLU A 77 -10.11 6.91 1.59
CA GLU A 77 -9.18 6.84 0.45
C GLU A 77 -7.76 6.50 0.91
N GLU A 78 -7.22 7.26 1.87
CA GLU A 78 -5.87 7.07 2.42
C GLU A 78 -5.72 5.74 3.17
N TRP A 79 -6.83 5.21 3.70
CA TRP A 79 -6.85 3.90 4.33
C TRP A 79 -6.49 2.78 3.36
N GLU A 80 -7.01 2.84 2.13
CA GLU A 80 -6.78 1.83 1.10
C GLU A 80 -5.53 2.11 0.27
N SER A 81 -5.29 3.38 -0.07
CA SER A 81 -4.17 3.83 -0.90
C SER A 81 -3.63 5.15 -0.38
N SER A 82 -2.39 5.17 0.10
CA SER A 82 -1.77 6.40 0.62
C SER A 82 -0.33 6.55 0.17
N ASN A 83 0.03 7.80 -0.09
CA ASN A 83 1.40 8.25 -0.30
C ASN A 83 1.89 9.17 0.83
N LEU A 84 1.11 9.31 1.92
CA LEU A 84 1.48 10.16 3.06
C LEU A 84 2.68 9.60 3.84
N LEU A 85 2.84 8.28 3.82
CA LEU A 85 4.02 7.59 4.31
C LEU A 85 4.70 6.88 3.14
N CYS A 86 5.93 7.25 2.83
CA CYS A 86 6.74 6.56 1.83
C CYS A 86 7.92 5.84 2.49
N VAL A 87 8.00 4.52 2.30
CA VAL A 87 9.11 3.68 2.79
C VAL A 87 9.77 3.03 1.58
N GLY A 88 11.07 3.27 1.39
CA GLY A 88 11.80 2.71 0.24
C GLY A 88 11.25 3.15 -1.13
N GLY A 89 10.64 4.33 -1.22
CA GLY A 89 10.02 4.83 -2.46
C GLY A 89 8.59 4.34 -2.71
N ARG A 90 8.04 3.51 -1.82
CA ARG A 90 6.67 3.01 -1.91
C ARG A 90 5.74 3.71 -0.93
N GLY A 91 4.60 4.19 -1.42
CA GLY A 91 3.49 4.67 -0.61
C GLY A 91 2.86 3.54 0.23
N ILE A 92 2.71 3.79 1.52
CA ILE A 92 2.17 2.83 2.48
C ILE A 92 0.76 3.27 2.89
N PRO A 93 -0.29 2.50 2.53
CA PRO A 93 -1.64 2.74 3.00
C PRO A 93 -1.75 2.86 4.52
N VAL A 94 -2.64 3.73 5.02
CA VAL A 94 -2.76 4.04 6.45
C VAL A 94 -3.06 2.78 7.28
N LYS A 95 -3.81 1.82 6.72
CA LYS A 95 -4.10 0.51 7.35
C LYS A 95 -2.86 -0.30 7.74
N HIS A 96 -1.70 -0.02 7.12
CA HIS A 96 -0.45 -0.74 7.35
C HIS A 96 0.55 -0.01 8.24
N TRP A 97 0.30 1.23 8.64
CA TRP A 97 1.27 2.05 9.40
C TRP A 97 1.71 1.40 10.72
N GLY A 98 0.78 0.73 11.42
CA GLY A 98 1.11 -0.03 12.62
C GLY A 98 2.14 -1.14 12.42
N LYS A 99 2.41 -1.60 11.19
CA LYS A 99 3.44 -2.61 10.88
C LYS A 99 4.86 -2.01 10.86
N PHE A 100 4.98 -0.70 10.68
CA PHE A 100 6.27 0.01 10.59
C PHE A 100 6.67 0.64 11.92
N TYR A 101 5.71 1.13 12.71
CA TYR A 101 5.98 1.89 13.93
C TYR A 101 5.77 1.13 15.26
N LYS A 102 5.32 -0.13 15.23
CA LYS A 102 5.19 -0.93 16.47
C LYS A 102 6.56 -1.15 17.12
N ARG A 103 6.64 -0.87 18.43
CA ARG A 103 7.84 -0.95 19.30
C ARG A 103 8.70 -2.21 19.11
N ALA A 104 8.10 -3.35 18.75
CA ALA A 104 8.81 -4.60 18.45
C ALA A 104 9.77 -4.53 17.24
N LYS A 105 9.75 -3.43 16.46
CA LYS A 105 10.63 -3.22 15.30
C LYS A 105 11.77 -2.22 15.54
N GLY A 106 11.97 -1.77 16.78
CA GLY A 106 13.11 -0.91 17.16
C GLY A 106 12.96 0.57 16.80
N VAL A 107 11.85 0.95 16.15
CA VAL A 107 11.50 2.34 15.84
C VAL A 107 10.72 2.90 17.04
N LYS A 108 11.41 3.59 17.95
CA LYS A 108 10.79 4.33 19.07
C LYS A 108 10.60 5.77 18.64
N THR A 109 9.39 6.14 18.28
CA THR A 109 9.07 7.53 17.99
C THR A 109 7.94 7.98 18.90
N THR A 110 8.19 9.02 19.69
CA THR A 110 7.17 9.69 20.50
C THR A 110 6.00 10.15 19.63
N ALA A 111 6.28 10.47 18.36
CA ALA A 111 5.30 10.81 17.34
C ALA A 111 4.32 9.66 17.05
N TRP A 112 4.77 8.40 16.97
CA TRP A 112 3.86 7.26 16.79
C TRP A 112 2.98 7.04 18.02
N ASP A 113 3.52 7.17 19.23
CA ASP A 113 2.73 6.97 20.44
C ASP A 113 1.57 8.00 20.51
N ALA A 114 1.80 9.25 20.07
CA ALA A 114 0.75 10.25 19.92
C ALA A 114 -0.24 9.90 18.79
N LEU A 115 0.26 9.49 17.62
CA LEU A 115 -0.57 9.17 16.45
C LEU A 115 -1.41 7.90 16.65
N ARG A 116 -0.92 6.91 17.41
CA ARG A 116 -1.52 5.58 17.54
C ARG A 116 -2.96 5.63 18.05
N VAL A 117 -3.26 6.54 18.96
CA VAL A 117 -4.62 6.73 19.47
C VAL A 117 -5.55 7.18 18.34
N GLU A 118 -5.12 8.19 17.59
CA GLU A 118 -5.89 8.68 16.45
C GLU A 118 -6.02 7.64 15.34
N TRP A 119 -4.94 6.92 15.04
CA TRP A 119 -4.93 5.81 14.09
C TRP A 119 -5.91 4.70 14.48
N GLY A 120 -6.09 4.43 15.79
CA GLY A 120 -7.11 3.48 16.25
C GLY A 120 -8.54 3.93 15.91
N ASN A 121 -8.81 5.23 16.03
CA ASN A 121 -10.10 5.81 15.67
C ASN A 121 -10.31 5.81 14.14
N TRP A 122 -9.27 6.12 13.37
CA TRP A 122 -9.24 6.02 11.91
C TRP A 122 -9.59 4.61 11.45
N LYS A 123 -8.92 3.62 12.05
CA LYS A 123 -9.13 2.21 11.77
C LYS A 123 -10.59 1.82 11.96
N PHE A 124 -11.18 2.20 13.09
CA PHE A 124 -12.57 1.88 13.38
C PHE A 124 -13.53 2.38 12.31
N ILE A 125 -13.42 3.66 11.91
CA ILE A 125 -14.30 4.24 10.89
C ILE A 125 -14.07 3.64 9.51
N ALA A 126 -12.81 3.42 9.14
CA ALA A 126 -12.51 2.83 7.85
C ALA A 126 -13.00 1.38 7.73
N GLU A 127 -12.88 0.57 8.80
CA GLU A 127 -13.46 -0.77 8.85
C GLU A 127 -15.00 -0.72 8.84
N GLU A 128 -15.61 0.21 9.58
CA GLU A 128 -17.07 0.38 9.56
C GLU A 128 -17.57 0.73 8.15
N ARG A 129 -16.88 1.64 7.44
CA ARG A 129 -17.19 2.00 6.06
C ARG A 129 -17.18 0.79 5.12
N GLN A 130 -16.33 -0.22 5.36
CA GLN A 130 -16.27 -1.43 4.53
C GLN A 130 -17.52 -2.31 4.65
N HIS A 131 -18.37 -2.12 5.66
CA HIS A 131 -19.67 -2.79 5.76
C HIS A 131 -20.72 -2.22 4.78
N TYR A 132 -20.43 -1.10 4.12
CA TYR A 132 -21.31 -0.45 3.16
C TYR A 132 -20.80 -0.66 1.73
N PRO A 133 -21.71 -0.85 0.75
CA PRO A 133 -21.31 -1.09 -0.64
C PRO A 133 -20.58 0.10 -1.26
N ASP A 134 -20.97 1.31 -0.90
CA ASP A 134 -20.44 2.55 -1.45
C ASP A 134 -20.51 3.70 -0.43
N THR A 135 -19.87 4.82 -0.78
CA THR A 135 -19.71 5.97 0.14
C THR A 135 -21.02 6.72 0.33
N ALA A 136 -21.90 6.73 -0.66
CA ALA A 136 -23.22 7.34 -0.52
C ALA A 136 -24.09 6.53 0.44
N SER A 137 -24.06 5.20 0.36
CA SER A 137 -24.76 4.30 1.29
C SER A 137 -24.28 4.49 2.74
N PHE A 138 -22.98 4.64 2.96
CA PHE A 138 -22.42 4.96 4.28
C PHE A 138 -22.94 6.31 4.80
N TRP A 139 -22.86 7.37 3.99
CA TRP A 139 -23.33 8.68 4.42
C TRP A 139 -24.85 8.77 4.55
N HIS A 140 -25.60 7.96 3.82
CA HIS A 140 -27.05 7.86 4.00
C HIS A 140 -27.40 7.33 5.39
N ALA A 141 -26.64 6.35 5.91
CA ALA A 141 -26.81 5.85 7.27
C ALA A 141 -26.30 6.83 8.33
N PHE A 142 -25.27 7.63 8.02
CA PHE A 142 -24.61 8.54 8.96
C PHE A 142 -24.72 10.02 8.57
N SER A 143 -25.96 10.47 8.33
CA SER A 143 -26.29 11.88 8.17
C SER A 143 -27.53 12.24 9.00
N ASP A 144 -27.66 13.53 9.33
CA ASP A 144 -28.88 14.03 9.97
C ASP A 144 -30.04 14.14 8.96
N GLY A 145 -31.23 14.48 9.46
CA GLY A 145 -32.43 14.66 8.63
C GLY A 145 -32.32 15.78 7.59
N ASN A 146 -31.30 16.64 7.66
CA ASN A 146 -31.01 17.70 6.69
C ASN A 146 -29.90 17.28 5.70
N GLY A 147 -29.42 16.04 5.76
CA GLY A 147 -28.34 15.53 4.92
C GLY A 147 -26.94 15.98 5.36
N LYS A 148 -26.79 16.57 6.54
CA LYS A 148 -25.47 16.90 7.09
C LYS A 148 -24.82 15.63 7.63
N ARG A 149 -23.65 15.32 7.08
CA ARG A 149 -22.82 14.17 7.49
C ARG A 149 -22.41 14.26 8.95
N PHE A 150 -22.46 13.12 9.63
CA PHE A 150 -22.05 13.00 11.02
C PHE A 150 -20.53 13.13 11.18
N LEU A 151 -20.11 13.75 12.28
CA LEU A 151 -18.74 13.72 12.76
C LEU A 151 -18.43 12.37 13.42
N TYR A 152 -17.15 12.05 13.60
CA TYR A 152 -16.68 10.82 14.22
C TYR A 152 -17.47 10.39 15.48
N GLN A 153 -17.62 11.30 16.45
CA GLN A 153 -18.32 11.00 17.71
C GLN A 153 -19.80 10.69 17.48
N GLN A 154 -20.44 11.34 16.50
CA GLN A 154 -21.85 11.09 16.18
C GLN A 154 -22.02 9.72 15.50
N ILE A 155 -21.06 9.30 14.66
CA ILE A 155 -21.03 7.96 14.07
C ILE A 155 -20.88 6.90 15.16
N LEU A 156 -19.96 7.10 16.11
CA LEU A 156 -19.79 6.18 17.25
C LEU A 156 -21.08 6.01 18.05
N ASN A 157 -21.73 7.13 18.39
CA ASN A 157 -22.98 7.11 19.15
C ASN A 157 -24.07 6.36 18.38
N SER A 158 -24.20 6.63 17.07
CA SER A 158 -25.18 5.95 16.22
C SER A 158 -24.95 4.44 16.16
N ILE A 159 -23.70 3.99 16.02
CA ILE A 159 -23.36 2.55 16.01
C ILE A 159 -23.65 1.91 17.38
N ALA A 160 -23.34 2.61 18.48
CA ALA A 160 -23.63 2.12 19.82
C ALA A 160 -25.14 1.95 20.03
N GLU A 161 -25.94 2.93 19.65
CA GLU A 161 -27.41 2.88 19.69
C GLU A 161 -27.95 1.71 18.86
N GLN A 162 -27.48 1.53 17.62
CA GLN A 162 -27.87 0.41 16.76
C GLN A 162 -27.59 -0.95 17.42
N ARG A 163 -26.44 -1.11 18.07
CA ARG A 163 -26.07 -2.36 18.77
C ARG A 163 -26.92 -2.60 20.01
N THR A 164 -27.27 -1.56 20.75
CA THR A 164 -28.16 -1.68 21.91
C THR A 164 -29.57 -2.06 21.47
N SER A 165 -30.09 -1.44 20.41
CA SER A 165 -31.43 -1.75 19.88
C SER A 165 -31.52 -3.14 19.23
N ALA A 166 -30.43 -3.65 18.64
CA ALA A 166 -30.41 -5.00 18.07
C ALA A 166 -30.28 -6.12 19.11
N ALA A 167 -29.87 -5.78 20.34
CA ALA A 167 -29.70 -6.73 21.44
C ALA A 167 -30.88 -6.73 22.44
N ALA A 168 -31.87 -5.86 22.24
CA ALA A 168 -33.10 -5.76 23.03
C ALA A 168 -34.25 -6.51 22.36
#